data_AF-A0A2G8KI67-F1
#
_entry.id   AF-A0A2G8KI67-F1
#
_cell.length_a   1.000
_cell.length_b   1.000
_cell.length_c   1.000
_cell.angle_alpha   90.00
_cell.angle_beta   90.00
_cell.angle_gamma   90.00
#
_symmetry.space_group_name_H-M   'P 1'
#
loop_
_entity.id
_entity.type
_entity.pdbx_description
1 polymer ?
#
loop_
_entity_poly.entity_id
_entity_poly.type
_entity_poly.pdbx_seq_one_letter_code
_entity_poly.pdbx_strand_id
1 'polypeptide(L)'
;MAGKVVKDLSEDFLSCCICMNQFKTPKMLPCIHSFCEECIEKYAAKQDGNEVPCPTCRKVCTLPEAGVKGLQTNFHLINLAEKVNLLEKLTSRRKGISM
;
A
#
# COMPACT_ATOMS: atom_id res chain seq x y z
N MET A 1 -19.07 -14.54 -8.02
CA MET A 1 -18.77 -13.12 -8.32
C MET A 1 -18.08 -12.42 -7.14
N ALA A 2 -18.65 -12.44 -5.93
CA ALA A 2 -18.05 -11.79 -4.74
C ALA A 2 -16.57 -12.18 -4.47
N GLY A 3 -16.22 -13.47 -4.58
CA GLY A 3 -14.83 -13.92 -4.37
C GLY A 3 -13.82 -13.37 -5.38
N LYS A 4 -14.24 -13.03 -6.62
CA LYS A 4 -13.36 -12.40 -7.61
C LYS A 4 -13.08 -10.94 -7.25
N VAL A 5 -14.13 -10.19 -6.89
CA VAL A 5 -14.03 -8.78 -6.48
C VAL A 5 -13.11 -8.60 -5.27
N VAL A 6 -13.21 -9.50 -4.27
CA VAL A 6 -12.36 -9.43 -3.08
C VAL A 6 -10.88 -9.65 -3.44
N LYS A 7 -10.59 -10.59 -4.33
CA LYS A 7 -9.23 -10.88 -4.79
C LYS A 7 -8.64 -9.72 -5.59
N ASP A 8 -9.39 -9.21 -6.57
CA ASP A 8 -9.00 -8.05 -7.39
C ASP A 8 -8.71 -6.83 -6.48
N LEU A 9 -9.53 -6.60 -5.44
CA LEU A 9 -9.31 -5.52 -4.47
C LEU A 9 -7.99 -5.68 -3.68
N SER A 10 -7.68 -6.90 -3.27
CA SER A 10 -6.45 -7.22 -2.52
C SER A 10 -5.19 -7.00 -3.36
N GLU A 11 -5.20 -7.49 -4.60
CA GLU A 11 -4.05 -7.44 -5.51
C GLU A 11 -3.83 -6.04 -6.09
N ASP A 12 -4.89 -5.34 -6.51
CA ASP A 12 -4.78 -4.10 -7.28
C ASP A 12 -4.70 -2.83 -6.42
N PHE A 13 -5.32 -2.82 -5.23
CA PHE A 13 -5.50 -1.58 -4.44
C PHE A 13 -4.87 -1.62 -3.05
N LEU A 14 -4.58 -2.81 -2.52
CA LEU A 14 -4.05 -2.98 -1.16
C LEU A 14 -2.59 -3.49 -1.14
N SER A 15 -1.93 -3.38 -2.29
CA SER A 15 -0.53 -3.73 -2.49
C SER A 15 0.32 -2.48 -2.77
N CYS A 16 1.55 -2.49 -2.26
CA CYS A 16 2.56 -1.47 -2.53
C CYS A 16 3.16 -1.70 -3.92
N CYS A 17 3.10 -0.73 -4.81
CA CYS A 17 3.61 -0.90 -6.18
C CYS A 17 5.15 -0.98 -6.28
N ILE A 18 5.89 -0.74 -5.19
CA ILE A 18 7.36 -0.87 -5.16
C ILE A 18 7.76 -2.33 -4.88
N CYS A 19 7.18 -2.94 -3.84
CA CYS A 19 7.52 -4.32 -3.44
C CYS A 19 6.51 -5.37 -3.89
N MET A 20 5.39 -4.96 -4.50
CA MET A 20 4.28 -5.81 -4.94
C MET A 20 3.69 -6.70 -3.84
N ASN A 21 3.80 -6.25 -2.58
CA ASN A 21 3.27 -6.94 -1.39
C ASN A 21 2.27 -6.04 -0.66
N GLN A 22 1.50 -6.60 0.27
CA GLN A 22 0.60 -5.82 1.13
C GLN A 22 1.35 -4.71 1.87
N PHE A 23 0.67 -3.58 2.08
CA PHE A 23 1.25 -2.42 2.74
C PHE A 23 1.74 -2.73 4.16
N LYS A 24 2.99 -2.38 4.45
CA LYS A 24 3.58 -2.37 5.79
C LYS A 24 3.97 -0.93 6.14
N THR A 25 3.31 -0.35 7.14
CA THR A 25 3.44 1.06 7.53
C THR A 25 3.37 1.99 6.30
N PRO A 26 2.21 2.04 5.61
CA PRO A 26 2.07 2.81 4.38
C PRO A 26 2.23 4.30 4.63
N LYS A 27 3.29 4.92 4.12
CA LYS A 27 3.55 6.36 4.14
C LYS A 27 2.91 7.02 2.93
N MET A 28 2.15 8.08 3.19
CA MET A 28 1.46 8.86 2.17
C MET A 28 2.32 10.05 1.74
N LEU A 29 2.62 10.13 0.44
CA LEU A 29 3.23 11.33 -0.15
C LEU A 29 2.17 12.46 -0.26
N PRO A 30 2.58 13.74 -0.37
CA PRO A 30 1.67 14.87 -0.62
C PRO A 30 0.75 14.70 -1.84
N CYS A 31 1.16 13.88 -2.81
CA CYS A 31 0.33 13.49 -3.96
C CYS A 31 -0.66 12.35 -3.67
N ILE A 32 -0.93 12.07 -2.39
CA ILE A 32 -1.85 11.04 -1.83
C ILE A 32 -1.52 9.57 -2.11
N HIS A 33 -0.49 9.27 -2.91
CA HIS A 33 -0.05 7.89 -3.11
C HIS A 33 0.68 7.35 -1.89
N SER A 34 0.38 6.11 -1.52
CA SER A 34 0.95 5.44 -0.36
C SER A 34 1.91 4.34 -0.76
N PHE A 35 2.98 4.16 0.02
CA PHE A 35 4.02 3.15 -0.17
C PHE A 35 4.48 2.63 1.19
N CYS A 36 4.98 1.39 1.29
CA CYS A 36 5.59 0.95 2.55
C CYS A 36 6.73 1.90 2.96
N GLU A 37 6.84 2.22 4.25
CA GLU A 37 7.89 3.09 4.80
C GLU A 37 9.28 2.68 4.28
N GLU A 38 9.67 1.42 4.48
CA GLU A 38 10.97 0.90 4.05
C GLU A 38 11.17 0.99 2.52
N CYS A 39 10.09 0.90 1.74
CA CYS A 39 10.18 0.93 0.29
C CYS A 39 10.44 2.34 -0.22
N ILE A 40 9.70 3.33 0.30
CA ILE A 40 9.89 4.71 -0.09
C ILE A 40 11.15 5.33 0.54
N GLU A 41 11.59 4.87 1.72
CA GLU A 41 12.92 5.20 2.28
C GLU A 41 14.04 4.79 1.32
N LYS A 42 14.05 3.52 0.88
CA LYS A 42 15.07 3.01 -0.06
C LYS A 42 15.00 3.71 -1.42
N TYR A 43 13.83 4.15 -1.84
CA TYR A 43 13.64 4.88 -3.08
C TYR A 43 14.14 6.33 -2.97
N ALA A 44 13.82 7.01 -1.87
CA ALA A 44 14.26 8.37 -1.59
C ALA A 44 15.78 8.44 -1.36
N ALA A 45 16.39 7.42 -0.75
CA ALA A 45 17.84 7.34 -0.54
C ALA A 45 18.67 7.32 -1.84
N LYS A 46 18.03 7.13 -3.01
CA LYS A 46 18.67 7.18 -4.33
C LYS A 46 18.51 8.54 -5.02
N GLN A 47 17.81 9.48 -4.39
CA GLN A 47 17.60 10.82 -4.92
C GLN A 47 18.56 11.80 -4.24
N ASP A 48 18.94 12.85 -4.96
CA ASP A 48 19.73 13.93 -4.40
C ASP A 48 18.82 14.92 -3.68
N GLY A 49 19.10 15.17 -2.39
CA GLY A 49 18.37 16.14 -1.58
C GLY A 49 17.08 15.60 -0.95
N ASN A 50 16.09 16.48 -0.80
CA ASN A 50 14.88 16.24 0.00
C ASN A 50 13.61 16.08 -0.86
N GLU A 51 13.77 15.95 -2.17
CA GLU A 51 12.68 15.78 -3.12
C GLU A 51 12.66 14.35 -3.64
N VAL A 52 11.46 13.77 -3.73
CA VAL A 52 11.26 12.42 -4.22
C VAL A 52 10.16 12.42 -5.28
N PRO A 53 10.44 11.98 -6.52
CA PRO A 53 9.38 11.81 -7.51
C PRO A 53 8.49 10.62 -7.12
N CYS A 54 7.18 10.81 -7.08
CA CYS A 54 6.25 9.73 -6.76
C CYS A 54 6.42 8.54 -7.72
N PRO A 55 6.64 7.30 -7.24
CA PRO A 55 6.75 6.11 -8.09
C PRO A 55 5.53 5.86 -8.99
N THR A 56 4.33 6.28 -8.56
CA THR A 56 3.07 6.07 -9.28
C THR A 56 2.78 7.19 -10.29
N CYS A 57 2.76 8.45 -9.84
CA CYS A 57 2.31 9.58 -10.68
C CYS A 57 3.41 10.55 -11.09
N ARG A 58 4.66 10.30 -10.68
CA ARG A 58 5.85 11.11 -10.99
C ARG A 58 5.84 12.55 -10.48
N LYS A 59 4.80 13.00 -9.76
CA LYS A 59 4.79 14.29 -9.07
C LYS A 59 5.94 14.34 -8.06
N VAL A 60 6.76 15.37 -8.15
CA VAL A 60 7.83 15.65 -7.19
C VAL A 60 7.20 15.99 -5.84
N CYS A 61 7.65 15.32 -4.80
CA CYS A 61 7.16 15.47 -3.45
C CYS A 61 8.33 15.87 -2.55
N THR A 62 8.23 17.01 -1.87
CA THR A 62 9.19 17.39 -0.84
C THR A 62 8.93 16.59 0.43
N LEU A 63 9.95 15.96 0.98
CA LEU A 63 9.86 15.22 2.24
C LEU A 63 9.93 16.20 3.44
N PRO A 64 9.33 15.86 4.58
CA PRO A 64 9.55 16.60 5.83
C PRO A 64 11.01 16.54 6.30
N GLU A 65 11.38 17.37 7.30
CA GLU A 65 12.74 17.34 7.90
C GLU A 65 13.10 15.96 8.48
N ALA A 66 12.12 15.23 9.01
CA ALA A 66 12.28 13.86 9.48
C ALA A 66 12.30 12.81 8.33
N GLY A 67 12.42 13.25 7.08
CA GLY A 67 12.38 12.41 5.89
C GLY A 67 11.06 11.64 5.76
N VAL A 68 11.15 10.41 5.24
CA VAL A 68 9.99 9.53 5.05
C VAL A 68 9.22 9.25 6.35
N LYS A 69 9.91 9.16 7.49
CA LYS A 69 9.28 8.88 8.78
C LYS A 69 8.30 9.98 9.20
N GLY A 70 8.56 11.22 8.77
CA GLY A 70 7.69 12.37 9.01
C GLY A 70 6.41 12.37 8.17
N LEU A 71 6.30 11.51 7.15
CA LEU A 71 5.08 11.39 6.36
C LEU A 71 3.96 10.71 7.17
N GLN A 72 2.73 11.09 6.88
CA GLN A 72 1.55 10.50 7.50
C GLN A 72 1.41 9.03 7.10
N THR A 73 1.10 8.18 8.07
CA THR A 73 0.79 6.77 7.81
C THR A 73 -0.68 6.63 7.45
N ASN A 74 -0.99 5.98 6.33
CA ASN A 74 -2.35 5.69 5.91
C ASN A 74 -2.89 4.43 6.59
N PHE A 75 -3.33 4.58 7.85
CA PHE A 75 -3.87 3.46 8.65
C PHE A 75 -5.10 2.79 8.01
N HIS A 76 -5.83 3.49 7.14
CA HIS A 76 -6.98 2.92 6.45
C HIS A 76 -6.59 1.78 5.51
N LEU A 77 -5.42 1.84 4.85
CA LEU A 77 -4.94 0.76 3.99
C LEU A 77 -4.65 -0.52 4.78
N ILE A 78 -4.11 -0.39 5.99
CA ILE A 78 -3.87 -1.53 6.90
C ILE A 78 -5.22 -2.15 7.29
N ASN A 79 -6.15 -1.33 7.79
CA ASN A 79 -7.46 -1.80 8.25
C ASN A 79 -8.28 -2.44 7.11
N LEU A 80 -8.19 -1.90 5.90
CA LEU A 80 -8.85 -2.47 4.72
C LEU A 80 -8.22 -3.80 4.32
N ALA A 81 -6.89 -3.89 4.29
CA ALA A 81 -6.18 -5.14 4.00
C ALA A 81 -6.56 -6.26 4.98
N GLU A 82 -6.63 -5.96 6.28
CA GLU A 82 -7.08 -6.93 7.29
C GLU A 82 -8.50 -7.43 7.03
N LYS A 83 -9.45 -6.52 6.73
CA LYS A 83 -10.84 -6.89 6.44
C LYS A 83 -10.96 -7.69 5.15
N VAL A 84 -10.23 -7.31 4.10
CA VAL A 84 -10.21 -8.04 2.83
C VAL A 84 -9.64 -9.44 3.03
N ASN A 85 -8.55 -9.59 3.78
CA ASN A 85 -7.98 -10.90 4.15
C ASN A 85 -8.99 -11.79 4.90
N LEU A 86 -9.83 -11.21 5.77
CA LEU A 86 -10.92 -11.96 6.43
C LEU A 86 -12.01 -12.37 5.42
N LEU A 87 -12.40 -11.48 4.51
CA LEU A 87 -13.38 -11.79 3.47
C LEU A 87 -12.87 -12.87 2.50
N GLU A 88 -11.60 -12.87 2.13
CA GLU A 88 -10.96 -13.92 1.33
C GLU A 88 -11.06 -15.29 2.02
N LYS A 89 -10.77 -15.36 3.32
CA LYS A 89 -10.89 -16.59 4.12
C LYS A 89 -12.34 -17.09 4.15
N LEU A 90 -13.31 -16.20 4.34
CA LEU A 90 -14.73 -16.56 4.39
C LEU A 90 -15.27 -17.00 3.02
N THR A 91 -14.89 -16.32 1.95
CA THR A 91 -15.30 -16.67 0.58
C THR A 91 -14.66 -17.96 0.09
N SER A 92 -13.45 -18.28 0.56
CA SER A 92 -12.77 -19.55 0.28
C SER A 92 -13.39 -20.73 1.04
N ARG A 93 -13.78 -20.54 2.32
CA ARG A 93 -14.48 -21.57 3.12
C ARG A 93 -15.84 -21.95 2.53
N ARG A 94 -16.54 -21.00 1.91
CA ARG A 94 -17.85 -21.23 1.29
C ARG A 94 -17.78 -22.16 0.07
N LYS A 95 -16.60 -22.39 -0.53
CA LYS A 95 -16.39 -23.37 -1.60
C LYS A 95 -16.18 -24.80 -1.11
N GLY A 96 -16.01 -25.03 0.20
CA GLY A 96 -15.72 -26.34 0.79
C GLY A 96 -16.92 -27.11 1.35
N ILE A 97 -18.14 -26.59 1.23
CA ILE A 97 -19.37 -27.19 1.81
C ILE A 97 -20.29 -27.78 0.71
N SER A 98 -19.84 -27.80 -0.55
CA SER A 98 -20.51 -28.54 -1.63
C SER A 98 -19.77 -29.86 -1.90
N MET A 99 -19.93 -30.83 -1.00
CA MET A 99 -19.85 -32.26 -1.33
C MET A 99 -20.94 -32.98 -0.55
#